data_AF-A0AAV1Q9N7-F1
#
_entry.id   AF-A0AAV1Q9N7-F1
#
_cell.length_a   1.000
_cell.length_b   1.000
_cell.length_c   1.000
_cell.angle_alpha   90.00
_cell.angle_beta   90.00
_cell.angle_gamma   90.00
#
_symmetry.space_group_name_H-M   'P 1'
#
loop_
_entity.id
_entity.type
_entity.pdbx_description
1 polymer ?
#
loop_
_entity_poly.entity_id
_entity_poly.type
_entity_poly.pdbx_seq_one_letter_code
_entity_poly.pdbx_strand_id
1 'polypeptide(L)'
;MASDSMFLLAGVSLLSAMQMGYLARRVGLSRIAHKVMPPSVTGPPEFERTFRAHEVAAAGGGLMYIIARQIYFNGYVKSNKKRLPGFYLTITVFVILSLLGLTGILCGILHKYFNIHL
;
A
#
# COMPACT_ATOMS: atom_id res chain seq x y z
N MET A 1 -24.46 0.82 2.04
CA MET A 1 -23.91 1.71 3.09
C MET A 1 -22.50 1.32 3.53
N ALA A 2 -22.22 0.10 4.02
CA ALA A 2 -20.84 -0.29 4.38
C ALA A 2 -19.95 -0.62 3.18
N SER A 3 -20.52 -1.22 2.13
CA SER A 3 -19.85 -1.54 0.86
C SER A 3 -19.34 -0.29 0.12
N ASP A 4 -20.17 0.74 0.04
CA ASP A 4 -19.88 1.96 -0.71
C ASP A 4 -18.71 2.72 -0.10
N SER A 5 -18.67 2.78 1.24
CA SER A 5 -17.55 3.32 2.02
C SER A 5 -16.25 2.53 1.80
N MET A 6 -16.34 1.21 1.62
CA MET A 6 -15.18 0.35 1.42
C MET A 6 -14.57 0.51 0.02
N PHE A 7 -15.41 0.70 -1.02
CA PHE A 7 -14.94 1.02 -2.37
C PHE A 7 -14.27 2.41 -2.45
N LEU A 8 -14.85 3.41 -1.78
CA LEU A 8 -14.25 4.74 -1.67
C LEU A 8 -12.91 4.68 -0.94
N LEU A 9 -12.84 3.96 0.18
CA LEU A 9 -11.61 3.80 0.96
C LEU A 9 -10.52 3.03 0.19
N ALA A 10 -10.91 1.97 -0.54
CA ALA A 10 -10.01 1.22 -1.40
C ALA A 10 -9.49 2.08 -2.56
N GLY A 11 -10.35 2.89 -3.18
CA GLY A 11 -9.97 3.84 -4.23
C GLY A 11 -8.97 4.89 -3.74
N VAL A 12 -9.24 5.50 -2.58
CA VAL A 12 -8.32 6.49 -1.96
C VAL A 12 -6.99 5.84 -1.58
N SER A 13 -7.00 4.60 -1.09
CA SER A 13 -5.77 3.87 -0.73
C SER A 13 -4.92 3.52 -1.94
N LEU A 14 -5.53 3.02 -3.02
CA LEU A 14 -4.86 2.73 -4.30
C LEU A 14 -4.27 4.00 -4.91
N LEU A 15 -5.03 5.09 -4.93
CA LEU A 15 -4.57 6.38 -5.46
C LEU A 15 -3.38 6.93 -4.65
N SER A 16 -3.44 6.84 -3.32
CA SER A 16 -2.36 7.27 -2.43
C SER A 16 -1.08 6.45 -2.63
N ALA A 17 -1.21 5.12 -2.77
CA ALA A 17 -0.08 4.24 -3.07
C ALA A 17 0.56 4.55 -4.43
N MET A 18 -0.27 4.81 -5.44
CA MET A 18 0.18 5.19 -6.77
C MET A 18 0.91 6.54 -6.77
N GLN A 19 0.42 7.52 -5.99
CA GLN A 19 1.08 8.81 -5.80
C GLN A 19 2.45 8.67 -5.10
N MET A 20 2.55 7.86 -4.05
CA MET A 20 3.83 7.60 -3.38
C MET A 20 4.82 6.88 -4.30
N GLY A 21 4.37 5.89 -5.08
CA GLY A 21 5.20 5.22 -6.07
C GLY A 21 5.70 6.16 -7.18
N TYR A 22 4.86 7.10 -7.61
CA TYR A 22 5.25 8.11 -8.59
C TYR A 22 6.34 9.06 -8.06
N LEU A 23 6.20 9.56 -6.83
CA LEU A 23 7.20 10.43 -6.20
C LEU A 23 8.52 9.69 -5.96
N ALA A 24 8.47 8.44 -5.50
CA ALA A 24 9.64 7.59 -5.35
C ALA A 24 10.36 7.36 -6.69
N ARG A 25 9.60 7.08 -7.76
CA ARG A 25 10.15 6.93 -9.12
C ARG A 25 10.80 8.23 -9.62
N ARG A 26 10.20 9.39 -9.37
CA ARG A 26 10.75 10.70 -9.75
C ARG A 26 12.06 10.99 -9.02
N VAL A 27 12.16 10.65 -7.73
CA VAL A 27 13.42 10.74 -6.98
C VAL A 27 14.47 9.79 -7.56
N GLY A 28 14.12 8.55 -7.86
CA GLY A 28 15.03 7.58 -8.49
C GLY A 28 15.57 8.05 -9.85
N LEU A 29 14.69 8.58 -10.70
CA LEU A 29 15.08 9.15 -11.99
C LEU A 29 15.96 10.40 -11.83
N SER A 30 15.63 11.27 -10.85
CA SER A 30 16.44 12.45 -10.56
C SER A 30 17.83 12.09 -10.01
N ARG A 31 17.95 11.00 -9.24
CA ARG A 31 19.25 10.45 -8.80
C ARG A 31 20.10 10.00 -9.98
N ILE A 32 19.49 9.35 -10.97
CA ILE A 32 20.19 8.90 -12.18
C ILE A 32 20.63 10.10 -13.02
N ALA A 33 19.74 11.08 -13.23
CA ALA A 33 20.03 12.27 -14.02
C ALA A 33 21.17 13.12 -13.43
N HIS A 34 21.19 13.28 -12.10
CA HIS A 34 22.18 14.09 -11.38
C HIS A 34 23.35 13.29 -10.81
N LYS A 35 23.44 11.99 -11.13
CA LYS A 35 24.49 11.05 -10.66
C LYS A 35 24.71 11.09 -9.13
N VAL A 36 23.65 11.29 -8.35
CA VAL A 36 23.72 11.34 -6.89
C VAL A 36 23.60 9.92 -6.33
N MET A 37 24.75 9.30 -6.06
CA MET A 37 24.82 7.96 -5.49
C MET A 37 24.25 7.93 -4.06
N PRO A 38 23.44 6.90 -3.69
CA PRO A 38 23.12 6.64 -2.29
C PRO A 38 24.42 6.44 -1.50
N PRO A 39 24.58 7.01 -0.28
CA PRO A 39 23.56 7.58 0.61
C PRO A 39 23.38 9.10 0.51
N SER A 40 24.03 9.80 -0.44
CA SER A 40 23.99 11.27 -0.46
C SER A 40 22.57 11.82 -0.68
N VAL A 41 22.20 12.81 0.14
CA VAL A 41 20.93 13.56 0.11
C VAL A 41 21.10 15.01 -0.34
N THR A 42 22.34 15.46 -0.51
CA THR A 42 22.74 16.79 -0.98
C THR A 42 23.21 16.72 -2.42
N GLY A 43 22.82 17.71 -3.23
CA GLY A 43 23.11 17.72 -4.66
C GLY A 43 22.68 19.02 -5.34
N PRO A 44 22.54 19.03 -6.68
CA PRO A 44 22.05 20.20 -7.40
C PRO A 44 20.61 20.56 -6.97
N PRO A 45 20.23 21.86 -7.02
CA PRO A 45 18.99 22.36 -6.43
C PRO A 45 17.71 21.71 -6.99
N GLU A 46 17.75 21.15 -8.20
CA GLU A 46 16.63 20.41 -8.79
C GLU A 46 16.40 19.03 -8.15
N PHE A 47 17.50 18.33 -7.80
CA PHE A 47 17.44 17.06 -7.09
C PHE A 47 16.89 17.26 -5.67
N GLU A 48 17.37 18.29 -4.96
CA GLU A 48 16.95 18.56 -3.58
C GLU A 48 15.46 18.90 -3.47
N ARG A 49 14.90 19.66 -4.42
CA ARG A 49 13.46 19.95 -4.46
C ARG A 49 12.63 18.68 -4.62
N THR A 50 13.06 17.79 -5.51
CA THR A 50 12.36 16.51 -5.78
C THR A 50 12.48 15.57 -4.59
N PHE A 51 13.65 15.50 -3.97
CA PHE A 51 13.92 14.67 -2.80
C PHE A 51 13.13 15.13 -1.56
N ARG A 52 13.13 16.44 -1.27
CA ARG A 52 12.35 17.02 -0.16
C ARG A 52 10.84 16.85 -0.33
N ALA A 53 10.32 16.99 -1.55
CA ALA A 53 8.89 16.76 -1.82
C ALA A 53 8.46 15.32 -1.51
N HIS A 54 9.29 14.34 -1.84
CA HIS A 54 9.08 12.94 -1.48
C HIS A 54 9.22 12.70 0.04
N GLU A 55 10.21 13.32 0.68
CA GLU A 55 10.46 13.18 2.12
C GLU A 55 9.29 13.74 2.96
N VAL A 56 8.74 14.91 2.60
CA VAL A 56 7.57 15.49 3.29
C VAL A 56 6.34 14.58 3.13
N ALA A 57 6.12 14.02 1.94
CA ALA A 57 5.04 13.07 1.71
C ALA A 57 5.23 11.78 2.53
N ALA A 58 6.44 11.23 2.57
CA ALA A 58 6.78 10.05 3.36
C ALA A 58 6.66 10.31 4.88
N ALA A 59 7.07 11.49 5.36
CA ALA A 59 6.93 11.89 6.75
C ALA A 59 5.46 11.98 7.18
N GLY A 60 4.59 12.51 6.32
CA GLY A 60 3.14 12.51 6.54
C GLY A 60 2.56 11.10 6.68
N GLY A 61 2.98 10.18 5.81
CA GLY A 61 2.62 8.75 5.92
C GLY A 61 3.19 8.07 7.19
N GLY A 62 4.41 8.42 7.57
CA GLY A 62 5.08 7.92 8.78
C GLY A 62 4.40 8.37 10.07
N LEU A 63 3.95 9.62 10.15
CA LEU A 63 3.16 10.14 11.28
C LEU A 63 1.84 9.37 11.45
N MET A 64 1.13 9.12 10.34
CA MET A 64 -0.08 8.30 10.36
C MET A 64 0.18 6.86 10.82
N TYR A 65 1.31 6.26 10.39
CA TYR A 65 1.75 4.96 10.87
C TYR A 65 2.03 4.95 12.39
N ILE A 66 2.73 5.96 12.91
CA ILE A 66 3.03 6.08 14.35
C ILE A 66 1.74 6.19 15.16
N ILE A 67 0.77 6.99 14.73
CA ILE A 67 -0.54 7.13 15.38
C ILE A 67 -1.30 5.79 15.37
N ALA A 68 -1.37 5.13 14.22
CA ALA A 68 -2.02 3.81 14.10
C ALA A 68 -1.34 2.77 15.00
N ARG A 69 -0.01 2.81 15.10
CA ARG A 69 0.77 1.92 15.95
C ARG A 69 0.56 2.20 17.44
N GLN A 70 0.37 3.46 17.83
CA GLN A 70 0.04 3.84 19.19
C GLN A 70 -1.36 3.38 19.59
N ILE A 71 -2.34 3.47 18.69
CA ILE A 71 -3.71 2.96 18.91
C ILE A 71 -3.69 1.42 19.01
N TYR A 72 -2.92 0.75 18.17
CA TYR A 72 -2.71 -0.70 18.23
C TYR A 72 -2.09 -1.12 19.56
N PHE A 73 -1.06 -0.39 20.02
CA PHE A 73 -0.40 -0.64 21.30
C PHE A 73 -1.35 -0.39 22.48
N ASN A 74 -2.07 0.72 22.50
CA ASN A 74 -3.05 1.02 23.56
C ASN A 74 -4.22 0.00 23.58
N GLY A 75 -4.64 -0.51 22.42
CA GLY A 75 -5.58 -1.62 22.33
C GLY A 75 -5.00 -2.95 22.83
N TYR A 76 -3.68 -3.14 22.66
CA TYR A 76 -2.94 -4.30 23.11
C TYR A 76 -2.81 -4.38 24.64
N VAL A 77 -2.56 -3.25 25.33
CA VAL A 77 -2.43 -3.21 26.80
C VAL A 77 -3.76 -3.48 27.52
N LYS A 78 -4.90 -3.42 26.82
CA LYS A 78 -6.24 -3.55 27.40
C LYS A 78 -6.72 -5.01 27.59
N SER A 79 -6.10 -6.03 26.98
CA SER A 79 -6.36 -7.47 27.28
C SER A 79 -5.37 -8.46 26.60
N ASN A 80 -4.66 -9.27 27.40
CA ASN A 80 -3.49 -10.09 27.01
C ASN A 80 -3.75 -11.36 26.14
N LYS A 81 -4.90 -11.52 25.49
CA LYS A 81 -5.19 -12.67 24.60
C LYS A 81 -5.46 -12.31 23.13
N LYS A 82 -5.33 -11.05 22.71
CA LYS A 82 -5.67 -10.60 21.34
C LYS A 82 -4.46 -10.16 20.51
N ARG A 83 -3.34 -10.90 20.55
CA ARG A 83 -2.13 -10.59 19.75
C ARG A 83 -2.17 -11.11 18.31
N LEU A 84 -2.74 -12.29 18.13
CA LEU A 84 -2.80 -12.97 16.84
C LEU A 84 -4.04 -12.70 15.96
N PRO A 85 -5.18 -12.15 16.43
CA PRO A 85 -6.37 -12.08 15.59
C PRO A 85 -6.20 -11.09 14.44
N GLY A 86 -5.51 -9.96 14.64
CA GLY A 86 -5.28 -9.00 13.56
C GLY A 86 -4.38 -9.54 12.44
N PHE A 87 -3.34 -10.30 12.81
CA PHE A 87 -2.41 -10.90 11.86
C PHE A 87 -3.04 -12.07 11.09
N TYR A 88 -3.75 -12.98 11.76
CA TYR A 88 -4.50 -14.04 11.10
C TYR A 88 -5.62 -13.48 10.23
N LEU A 89 -6.30 -12.41 10.66
CA LEU A 89 -7.32 -11.75 9.86
C LEU A 89 -6.72 -11.20 8.55
N THR A 90 -5.55 -10.55 8.59
CA THR A 90 -4.88 -10.12 7.34
C THR A 90 -4.48 -11.30 6.45
N ILE A 91 -3.97 -12.40 7.00
CA ILE A 91 -3.62 -13.60 6.22
C ILE A 91 -4.87 -14.23 5.60
N THR A 92 -5.94 -14.41 6.38
CA THR A 92 -7.21 -14.99 5.92
C THR A 92 -7.84 -14.15 4.82
N VAL A 93 -7.83 -12.81 4.96
CA VAL A 93 -8.34 -11.91 3.93
C VAL A 93 -7.52 -12.03 2.64
N PHE A 94 -6.19 -12.06 2.72
CA PHE A 94 -5.32 -12.24 1.55
C PHE A 94 -5.54 -13.59 0.85
N VAL A 95 -5.72 -14.67 1.62
CA VAL A 95 -5.97 -16.00 1.07
C VAL A 95 -7.34 -16.06 0.38
N ILE A 96 -8.38 -15.50 0.99
CA ILE A 96 -9.74 -15.48 0.41
C ILE A 96 -9.75 -14.65 -0.89
N LEU A 97 -9.12 -13.48 -0.91
CA LEU A 97 -9.01 -12.64 -2.10
C LEU A 97 -8.24 -13.35 -3.23
N SER A 98 -7.15 -14.03 -2.92
CA SER A 98 -6.40 -14.83 -3.91
C SER A 98 -7.24 -15.98 -4.47
N LEU A 99 -8.01 -16.68 -3.63
CA LEU A 99 -8.84 -17.81 -4.08
C LEU A 99 -10.03 -17.34 -4.92
N LEU A 100 -10.70 -16.25 -4.54
CA LEU A 100 -11.77 -15.63 -5.32
C LEU A 100 -11.26 -15.10 -6.67
N GLY A 101 -10.07 -14.51 -6.68
CA GLY A 101 -9.42 -14.07 -7.92
C GLY A 101 -9.13 -15.23 -8.85
N LEU A 102 -8.56 -16.33 -8.33
CA LEU A 102 -8.27 -17.53 -9.11
C LEU A 102 -9.53 -18.20 -9.65
N THR A 103 -10.58 -18.32 -8.83
CA THR A 103 -11.87 -18.88 -9.28
C THR A 103 -12.54 -18.02 -10.34
N GLY A 104 -12.51 -16.69 -10.20
CA GLY A 104 -13.02 -15.77 -11.23
C GLY A 104 -12.28 -15.90 -12.57
N ILE A 105 -10.95 -16.03 -12.52
CA ILE A 105 -10.12 -16.25 -13.72
C ILE A 105 -10.44 -17.61 -14.36
N LEU A 106 -10.52 -18.68 -13.57
CA LEU A 106 -10.86 -20.01 -14.08
C LEU A 106 -12.25 -20.05 -14.71
N CYS A 107 -13.27 -19.49 -14.06
CA CYS A 107 -14.63 -19.44 -14.62
C CYS A 107 -14.67 -18.62 -15.92
N GLY A 108 -13.94 -17.50 -15.99
CA GLY A 108 -13.84 -16.71 -17.21
C GLY A 108 -13.20 -17.48 -18.37
N ILE A 109 -12.14 -18.24 -18.11
CA ILE A 109 -11.48 -19.08 -19.12
C ILE A 109 -12.38 -20.25 -19.52
N LEU A 110 -13.01 -20.93 -18.56
CA LEU A 110 -13.86 -22.09 -18.83
C LEU A 110 -15.09 -21.71 -19.66
N HIS A 111 -15.72 -20.58 -19.35
CA HIS A 111 -16.84 -20.06 -20.12
C HIS A 111 -16.40 -19.67 -21.55
N LYS A 112 -15.27 -18.98 -21.69
CA LYS A 112 -14.81 -18.48 -23.00
C LYS A 112 -14.28 -19.57 -23.94
N TYR A 113 -13.60 -20.58 -23.41
CA TYR A 113 -12.93 -21.60 -24.22
C TYR A 113 -13.66 -22.94 -24.27
N PHE A 114 -14.43 -23.27 -23.23
CA PHE A 114 -15.08 -24.59 -23.12
C PHE A 114 -16.61 -24.52 -23.10
N ASN A 115 -17.21 -23.32 -23.04
CA ASN A 115 -18.67 -23.11 -23.08
C ASN A 115 -19.44 -23.91 -22.01
N ILE A 116 -18.78 -24.20 -20.89
CA ILE A 116 -19.35 -24.90 -19.74
C ILE A 116 -19.93 -23.84 -18.81
N HIS A 117 -21.24 -23.92 -18.55
CA HIS A 117 -21.91 -23.09 -17.54
C HIS A 117 -21.74 -23.75 -16.17
N LEU A 118 -20.84 -23.20 -15.36
CA LEU A 118 -20.65 -23.59 -13.97
C LEU A 118 -21.45 -22.68 -13.03
#